data_AF-A0A8S0QH24-F1
#
_entry.id   AF-A0A8S0QH24-F1
#
_cell.length_a   1.000
_cell.length_b   1.000
_cell.length_c   1.000
_cell.angle_alpha   90.00
_cell.angle_beta   90.00
_cell.angle_gamma   90.00
#
_symmetry.space_group_name_H-M   'P 1'
#
loop_
_entity.id
_entity.type
_entity.pdbx_description
1 polymer ?
#
loop_
_entity_poly.entity_id
_entity_poly.type
_entity_poly.pdbx_seq_one_letter_code
_entity_poly.pdbx_strand_id
1 'polypeptide(L)'
;MGAQVSKQVGRRKSIRTEKKVLTEMKQSNGSEFPGSDYHPSDRKNWMSGLNPEKVQINQIVWPGTHDSATNKIGFPFVTRPFAKCQSLSIYQQLVTGARVLDIRVQEDRRVCHGILVTYSVDVVIEDVKKFLSETQSEVIILEIRTEFGHDDPPYFDNYLEDRLGEYLIPQDDRVFGKKISELLPKRVICVWKPRKSPQPKDGGLLWSARHLKDNWIDTDLPSTKFESNIKHLGEQQPVTARKFFYRVENTVTPQADNPILCVKPVTDRIHPYARVFISQCFSRGIADRLQIFSTDFIDKDFVDACAGLTNARAEGKV
;
A
#
# COMPACT_ATOMS: atom_id res chain seq x y z
N MET A 1 12.91 37.41 7.12
CA MET A 1 13.57 36.54 6.13
C MET A 1 14.65 35.62 6.73
N GLY A 2 15.53 36.06 7.65
CA GLY A 2 16.63 35.23 8.18
C GLY A 2 16.24 33.95 8.94
N ALA A 3 15.14 33.95 9.70
CA ALA A 3 14.73 32.77 10.48
C ALA A 3 14.21 31.60 9.62
N GLN A 4 13.48 31.88 8.53
CA GLN A 4 13.00 30.86 7.61
C GLN A 4 14.15 30.25 6.78
N VAL A 5 15.11 31.08 6.35
CA VAL A 5 16.32 30.60 5.65
C VAL A 5 17.15 29.68 6.55
N SER A 6 17.31 30.03 7.84
CA SER A 6 18.00 29.19 8.82
C SER A 6 17.30 27.83 9.02
N LYS A 7 15.96 27.81 9.12
CA LYS A 7 15.18 26.56 9.19
C LYS A 7 15.35 25.68 7.95
N GLN A 8 15.31 26.26 6.75
CA GLN A 8 15.50 25.53 5.50
C GLN A 8 16.90 24.91 5.38
N VAL A 9 17.95 25.63 5.78
CA VAL A 9 19.31 25.12 5.80
C VAL A 9 19.45 23.95 6.80
N GLY A 10 18.86 24.11 8.00
CA GLY A 10 18.79 23.04 8.99
C GLY A 10 18.10 21.79 8.45
N ARG A 11 16.92 21.94 7.83
CA ARG A 11 16.15 20.81 7.26
C ARG A 11 16.93 20.08 6.16
N ARG A 12 17.58 20.80 5.24
CA ARG A 12 18.44 20.20 4.20
C ARG A 12 19.59 19.40 4.80
N LYS A 13 20.21 19.90 5.88
CA LYS A 13 21.27 19.18 6.60
C LYS A 13 20.72 17.88 7.20
N SER A 14 19.58 17.92 7.88
CA SER A 14 18.93 16.73 8.44
C SER A 14 18.59 15.69 7.37
N ILE A 15 17.98 16.10 6.25
CA ILE A 15 17.68 15.19 5.14
C ILE A 15 18.95 14.54 4.59
N ARG A 16 20.02 15.31 4.41
CA ARG A 16 21.30 14.76 3.92
C ARG A 16 21.89 13.74 4.90
N THR A 17 21.84 14.04 6.19
CA THR A 17 22.29 13.11 7.24
C THR A 17 21.46 11.83 7.22
N GLU A 18 20.14 11.91 7.18
CA GLU A 18 19.29 10.72 7.19
C GLU A 18 19.40 9.88 5.92
N LYS A 19 19.55 10.52 4.75
CA LYS A 19 19.88 9.80 3.52
C LYS A 19 21.18 9.01 3.67
N LYS A 20 22.20 9.62 4.27
CA LYS A 20 23.49 8.97 4.52
C LYS A 20 23.34 7.75 5.43
N VAL A 21 22.53 7.86 6.50
CA VAL A 21 22.23 6.73 7.40
C VAL A 21 21.66 5.54 6.63
N LEU A 22 20.67 5.76 5.76
CA LEU A 22 20.08 4.67 4.97
C LEU A 22 21.04 4.10 3.93
N THR A 23 21.86 4.94 3.29
CA THR A 23 22.90 4.48 2.36
C THR A 23 23.92 3.59 3.07
N GLU A 24 24.41 4.02 4.24
CA GLU A 24 25.36 3.26 5.05
C GLU A 24 24.75 1.94 5.52
N MET A 25 23.49 1.96 5.99
CA MET A 25 22.76 0.76 6.38
C MET A 25 22.63 -0.24 5.22
N LYS A 26 22.31 0.24 4.01
CA LYS A 26 22.23 -0.60 2.80
C LYS A 26 23.58 -1.24 2.49
N GLN A 27 24.68 -0.52 2.69
CA GLN A 27 26.04 -1.04 2.46
C GLN A 27 26.47 -2.05 3.53
N SER A 28 26.12 -1.84 4.80
CA SER A 28 26.56 -2.70 5.90
C SER A 28 25.72 -3.96 6.06
N ASN A 29 24.40 -3.86 5.88
CA ASN A 29 23.46 -4.95 6.18
C ASN A 29 22.97 -5.67 4.91
N GLY A 30 23.20 -5.09 3.74
CA GLY A 30 22.72 -5.63 2.48
C GLY A 30 21.20 -5.54 2.31
N SER A 31 20.69 -6.27 1.33
CA SER A 31 19.28 -6.32 0.95
C SER A 31 18.76 -7.75 0.77
N GLU A 32 19.50 -8.72 1.31
CA GLU A 32 19.17 -10.14 1.22
C GLU A 32 18.20 -10.55 2.32
N PHE A 33 17.27 -11.42 1.96
CA PHE A 33 16.29 -12.06 2.83
C PHE A 33 15.76 -13.32 2.11
N PRO A 34 15.15 -14.28 2.81
CA PRO A 34 14.55 -15.44 2.16
C PRO A 34 13.61 -15.07 1.01
N GLY A 35 13.97 -15.45 -0.22
CA GLY A 35 13.24 -15.14 -1.45
C GLY A 35 13.63 -13.81 -2.12
N SER A 36 14.69 -13.12 -1.70
CA SER A 36 15.19 -11.89 -2.33
C SER A 36 15.58 -12.05 -3.80
N ASP A 37 15.98 -13.26 -4.20
CA ASP A 37 16.37 -13.65 -5.57
C ASP A 37 15.20 -14.09 -6.45
N TYR A 38 14.00 -14.25 -5.87
CA TYR A 38 12.81 -14.66 -6.61
C TYR A 38 12.24 -13.50 -7.44
N HIS A 39 11.99 -13.78 -8.71
CA HIS A 39 11.37 -12.85 -9.64
C HIS A 39 10.22 -13.56 -10.35
N PRO A 40 8.94 -13.17 -10.15
CA PRO A 40 7.82 -13.74 -10.87
C PRO A 40 8.03 -13.63 -12.40
N SER A 41 7.91 -14.76 -13.10
CA SER A 41 7.96 -14.79 -14.57
C SER A 41 6.81 -14.00 -15.20
N ASP A 42 5.65 -13.99 -14.55
CA ASP A 42 4.50 -13.16 -14.88
C ASP A 42 4.01 -12.43 -13.62
N ARG A 43 4.34 -11.14 -13.52
CA ARG A 43 3.92 -10.28 -12.39
C ARG A 43 2.42 -9.99 -12.41
N LYS A 44 1.74 -10.12 -13.55
CA LYS A 44 0.29 -9.96 -13.61
C LYS A 44 -0.42 -11.12 -12.90
N ASN A 45 0.16 -12.31 -12.95
CA ASN A 45 -0.40 -13.55 -12.38
C ASN A 45 0.50 -14.17 -11.30
N TRP A 46 1.19 -13.34 -10.52
CA TRP A 46 2.21 -13.85 -9.60
C TRP A 46 1.63 -14.73 -8.50
N MET A 47 0.41 -14.45 -7.99
CA MET A 47 -0.21 -15.30 -6.98
C MET A 47 -0.57 -16.68 -7.54
N SER A 48 -1.01 -16.75 -8.80
CA SER A 48 -1.21 -18.01 -9.52
C SER A 48 0.10 -18.80 -9.68
N GLY A 49 1.22 -18.11 -9.91
CA GLY A 49 2.54 -18.74 -10.01
C GLY A 49 3.03 -19.38 -8.70
N LEU A 50 2.50 -18.95 -7.54
CA LEU A 50 2.86 -19.47 -6.23
C LEU A 50 2.02 -20.66 -5.75
N ASN A 51 1.18 -21.22 -6.62
CA ASN A 51 0.22 -22.29 -6.30
C ASN A 51 -0.87 -21.83 -5.29
N PRO A 52 -2.05 -21.41 -5.79
CA PRO A 52 -3.20 -20.99 -4.99
C PRO A 52 -3.75 -22.03 -4.01
N GLU A 53 -3.42 -23.32 -4.18
CA GLU A 53 -3.82 -24.41 -3.28
C GLU A 53 -2.88 -24.56 -2.08
N LYS A 54 -1.74 -23.89 -2.08
CA LYS A 54 -0.75 -23.92 -1.00
C LYS A 54 -0.72 -22.62 -0.21
N VAL A 55 -0.72 -21.48 -0.88
CA VAL A 55 -0.53 -20.16 -0.24
C VAL A 55 -1.75 -19.78 0.60
N GLN A 56 -1.53 -19.55 1.89
CA GLN A 56 -2.51 -18.97 2.80
C GLN A 56 -2.49 -17.44 2.77
N ILE A 57 -3.64 -16.81 3.04
CA ILE A 57 -3.78 -15.34 3.06
C ILE A 57 -2.82 -14.65 4.05
N ASN A 58 -2.58 -15.26 5.21
CA ASN A 58 -1.65 -14.74 6.22
C ASN A 58 -0.16 -14.87 5.82
N GLN A 59 0.19 -15.73 4.85
CA GLN A 59 1.56 -15.87 4.34
C GLN A 59 1.91 -14.75 3.35
N ILE A 60 0.91 -14.17 2.70
CA ILE A 60 1.09 -13.16 1.66
C ILE A 60 1.69 -11.87 2.22
N VAL A 61 2.77 -11.42 1.61
CA VAL A 61 3.27 -10.05 1.71
C VAL A 61 2.71 -9.27 0.53
N TRP A 62 1.75 -8.40 0.81
CA TRP A 62 0.96 -7.70 -0.18
C TRP A 62 1.68 -6.43 -0.65
N PRO A 63 2.11 -6.36 -1.93
CA PRO A 63 2.60 -5.12 -2.51
C PRO A 63 1.44 -4.13 -2.68
N GLY A 64 1.52 -2.98 -2.01
CA GLY A 64 0.49 -1.96 -2.03
C GLY A 64 0.92 -0.65 -2.66
N THR A 65 -0.05 0.15 -3.07
CA THR A 65 0.17 1.52 -3.51
C THR A 65 -0.55 2.50 -2.60
N HIS A 66 0.18 3.54 -2.18
CA HIS A 66 -0.39 4.67 -1.46
C HIS A 66 -1.01 5.65 -2.48
N ASP A 67 -2.18 6.20 -2.13
CA ASP A 67 -2.94 7.14 -2.96
C ASP A 67 -3.01 6.72 -4.44
N SER A 68 -3.49 5.49 -4.65
CA SER A 68 -3.28 4.72 -5.87
C SER A 68 -3.80 5.41 -7.13
N ALA A 69 -4.92 6.12 -7.03
CA ALA A 69 -5.61 6.73 -8.16
C ALA A 69 -5.17 8.19 -8.46
N THR A 70 -4.01 8.63 -7.97
CA THR A 70 -3.52 10.01 -8.16
C THR A 70 -2.75 10.25 -9.47
N ASN A 71 -2.68 9.28 -10.38
CA ASN A 71 -1.89 9.39 -11.62
C ASN A 71 -2.28 10.55 -12.55
N LYS A 72 -3.55 10.97 -12.52
CA LYS A 72 -4.08 12.13 -13.25
C LYS A 72 -4.60 13.22 -12.31
N ILE A 73 -4.12 13.27 -11.06
CA ILE A 73 -4.55 14.28 -10.07
C ILE A 73 -4.19 15.69 -10.53
N GLY A 74 -5.09 16.64 -10.31
CA GLY A 74 -4.87 18.06 -10.57
C GLY A 74 -4.39 18.40 -12.00
N PHE A 75 -3.84 19.60 -12.15
CA PHE A 75 -3.36 20.12 -13.43
C PHE A 75 -1.90 19.71 -13.68
N PRO A 76 -1.56 19.23 -14.89
CA PRO A 76 -0.18 18.92 -15.25
C PRO A 76 0.74 20.12 -14.99
N PHE A 77 1.94 19.86 -14.45
CA PHE A 77 2.99 20.86 -14.17
C PHE A 77 2.65 21.97 -13.17
N VAL A 78 1.40 22.11 -12.74
CA VAL A 78 0.97 23.11 -11.76
C VAL A 78 0.71 22.45 -10.41
N THR A 79 -0.42 21.77 -10.23
CA THR A 79 -0.78 21.17 -8.93
C THR A 79 -0.40 19.70 -8.82
N ARG A 80 -0.38 18.97 -9.95
CA ARG A 80 -0.09 17.53 -10.00
C ARG A 80 1.23 17.13 -9.34
N PRO A 81 2.37 17.82 -9.55
CA PRO A 81 3.64 17.41 -8.94
C PRO A 81 3.62 17.35 -7.41
N PHE A 82 2.70 18.07 -6.77
CA PHE A 82 2.57 18.18 -5.31
C PHE A 82 1.60 17.15 -4.69
N ALA A 83 0.88 16.37 -5.50
CA ALA A 83 -0.13 15.42 -5.02
C ALA A 83 -0.11 14.07 -5.74
N LYS A 84 0.68 13.92 -6.80
CA LYS A 84 0.77 12.69 -7.57
C LYS A 84 1.64 11.68 -6.82
N CYS A 85 1.02 10.63 -6.29
CA CYS A 85 1.68 9.51 -5.61
C CYS A 85 1.95 8.32 -6.53
N GLN A 86 1.19 8.18 -7.63
CA GLN A 86 1.40 7.13 -8.64
C GLN A 86 1.52 7.70 -10.04
N SER A 87 2.27 7.04 -10.92
CA SER A 87 2.31 7.37 -12.36
C SER A 87 1.46 6.46 -13.23
N LEU A 88 1.24 5.24 -12.78
CA LEU A 88 0.51 4.19 -13.48
C LEU A 88 -1.00 4.31 -13.20
N SER A 89 -1.86 3.90 -14.14
CA SER A 89 -3.29 3.69 -13.85
C SER A 89 -3.48 2.54 -12.85
N ILE A 90 -4.69 2.38 -12.33
CA ILE A 90 -5.01 1.27 -11.42
C ILE A 90 -4.76 -0.07 -12.10
N TYR A 91 -5.25 -0.25 -13.33
CA TYR A 91 -5.00 -1.46 -14.11
C TYR A 91 -3.49 -1.72 -14.29
N GLN A 92 -2.71 -0.69 -14.62
CA GLN A 92 -1.27 -0.83 -14.79
C GLN A 92 -0.54 -1.17 -13.48
N GLN A 93 -0.97 -0.64 -12.33
CA GLN A 93 -0.42 -1.02 -11.02
C GLN A 93 -0.68 -2.51 -10.73
N LEU A 94 -1.89 -2.99 -11.01
CA LEU A 94 -2.26 -4.40 -10.85
C LEU A 94 -1.45 -5.31 -11.80
N VAL A 95 -1.24 -4.89 -13.05
CA VAL A 95 -0.37 -5.60 -14.01
C VAL A 95 1.10 -5.61 -13.57
N THR A 96 1.60 -4.53 -12.98
CA THR A 96 2.95 -4.49 -12.38
C THR A 96 3.06 -5.43 -11.19
N GLY A 97 1.94 -5.75 -10.52
CA GLY A 97 1.83 -6.78 -9.49
C GLY A 97 1.28 -6.28 -8.14
N ALA A 98 0.86 -5.01 -8.04
CA ALA A 98 0.20 -4.49 -6.85
C ALA A 98 -1.05 -5.31 -6.52
N ARG A 99 -1.32 -5.56 -5.22
CA ARG A 99 -2.52 -6.25 -4.73
C ARG A 99 -3.21 -5.50 -3.60
N VAL A 100 -2.69 -4.34 -3.18
CA VAL A 100 -3.40 -3.40 -2.28
C VAL A 100 -3.51 -2.04 -2.96
N LEU A 101 -4.72 -1.50 -3.02
CA LEU A 101 -5.00 -0.18 -3.58
C LEU A 101 -5.61 0.71 -2.50
N ASP A 102 -5.06 1.90 -2.27
CA ASP A 102 -5.58 2.96 -1.40
C ASP A 102 -6.28 4.02 -2.26
N ILE A 103 -7.61 4.05 -2.20
CA ILE A 103 -8.44 4.95 -3.00
C ILE A 103 -9.13 5.93 -2.06
N ARG A 104 -8.95 7.23 -2.34
CA ARG A 104 -9.56 8.30 -1.54
C ARG A 104 -10.60 9.04 -2.35
N VAL A 105 -11.79 9.18 -1.78
CA VAL A 105 -12.95 9.78 -2.46
C VAL A 105 -13.54 10.94 -1.67
N GLN A 106 -14.26 11.81 -2.37
CA GLN A 106 -15.12 12.86 -1.81
C GLN A 106 -16.60 12.59 -2.14
N GLU A 107 -17.50 13.41 -1.64
CA GLU A 107 -18.97 13.29 -1.73
C GLU A 107 -19.52 12.98 -3.14
N ASP A 108 -18.89 13.49 -4.19
CA ASP A 108 -19.30 13.26 -5.59
C ASP A 108 -18.79 11.94 -6.20
N ARG A 109 -18.24 11.02 -5.38
CA ARG A 109 -17.57 9.78 -5.82
C ARG A 109 -16.38 10.00 -6.75
N ARG A 110 -15.79 11.20 -6.72
CA ARG A 110 -14.55 11.50 -7.42
C ARG A 110 -13.38 11.12 -6.54
N VAL A 111 -12.32 10.60 -7.15
CA VAL A 111 -11.05 10.39 -6.47
C VAL A 111 -10.42 11.76 -6.16
N CYS A 112 -9.90 11.92 -4.94
CA CYS A 112 -9.26 13.15 -4.49
C CYS A 112 -7.99 12.88 -3.67
N HIS A 113 -7.22 13.95 -3.45
CA HIS A 113 -6.08 14.00 -2.54
C HIS A 113 -6.01 15.42 -1.97
N GLY A 114 -6.44 15.58 -0.72
CA GLY A 114 -6.78 16.90 -0.16
C GLY A 114 -7.83 17.60 -1.04
N ILE A 115 -7.59 18.84 -1.42
CA ILE A 115 -8.52 19.64 -2.25
C ILE A 115 -8.48 19.30 -3.74
N LEU A 116 -7.50 18.50 -4.18
CA LEU A 116 -7.35 18.18 -5.60
C LEU A 116 -8.20 16.97 -5.95
N VAL A 117 -8.88 17.05 -7.09
CA VAL A 117 -9.73 15.97 -7.61
C VAL A 117 -9.17 15.43 -8.92
N THR A 118 -9.56 14.20 -9.24
CA THR A 118 -9.34 13.58 -10.56
C THR A 118 -10.62 12.87 -11.01
N TYR A 119 -10.51 11.81 -11.80
CA TYR A 119 -11.63 11.04 -12.36
C TYR A 119 -12.55 10.38 -11.31
N SER A 120 -13.71 9.92 -11.76
CA SER A 120 -14.67 9.15 -10.95
C SER A 120 -14.07 7.83 -10.46
N VAL A 121 -14.47 7.39 -9.26
CA VAL A 121 -14.16 6.05 -8.74
C VAL A 121 -14.65 4.92 -9.66
N ASP A 122 -15.61 5.20 -10.55
CA ASP A 122 -16.01 4.25 -11.61
C ASP A 122 -14.82 3.77 -12.43
N VAL A 123 -13.88 4.66 -12.77
CA VAL A 123 -12.68 4.30 -13.55
C VAL A 123 -11.80 3.30 -12.78
N VAL A 124 -11.71 3.46 -11.45
CA VAL A 124 -10.98 2.53 -10.57
C VAL A 124 -11.66 1.16 -10.58
N ILE A 125 -12.98 1.13 -10.41
CA ILE A 125 -13.78 -0.10 -10.39
C ILE A 125 -13.66 -0.85 -11.72
N GLU A 126 -13.77 -0.15 -12.86
CA GLU A 126 -13.64 -0.77 -14.17
C GLU A 126 -12.22 -1.30 -14.43
N ASP A 127 -11.18 -0.58 -13.99
CA ASP A 127 -9.78 -1.06 -14.06
C ASP A 127 -9.58 -2.34 -13.22
N VAL A 128 -10.18 -2.42 -12.03
CA VAL A 128 -10.15 -3.62 -11.17
C VAL A 128 -10.91 -4.78 -11.83
N LYS A 129 -12.13 -4.55 -12.34
CA LYS A 129 -12.92 -5.57 -13.04
C LYS A 129 -12.20 -6.12 -14.26
N LYS A 130 -11.60 -5.24 -15.06
CA LYS A 130 -10.79 -5.64 -16.21
C LYS A 130 -9.63 -6.55 -15.79
N PHE A 131 -8.91 -6.18 -14.73
CA PHE A 131 -7.83 -7.04 -14.25
C PHE A 131 -8.35 -8.41 -13.77
N LEU A 132 -9.48 -8.43 -13.07
CA LEU A 132 -10.10 -9.66 -12.61
C LEU A 132 -10.58 -10.54 -13.78
N SER A 133 -11.14 -9.97 -14.85
CA SER A 133 -11.59 -10.76 -16.01
C SER A 133 -10.43 -11.42 -16.78
N GLU A 134 -9.22 -10.86 -16.66
CA GLU A 134 -8.01 -11.34 -17.34
C GLU A 134 -7.11 -12.21 -16.45
N THR A 135 -7.51 -12.51 -15.21
CA THR A 135 -6.76 -13.31 -14.23
C THR A 135 -7.68 -14.28 -13.50
N GLN A 136 -7.14 -15.35 -12.90
CA GLN A 136 -7.97 -16.40 -12.27
C GLN A 136 -7.80 -16.50 -10.75
N SER A 137 -6.60 -16.25 -10.23
CA SER A 137 -6.24 -16.55 -8.84
C SER A 137 -5.84 -15.33 -8.02
N GLU A 138 -5.76 -14.17 -8.65
CA GLU A 138 -5.24 -12.95 -8.03
C GLU A 138 -6.29 -12.33 -7.11
N VAL A 139 -5.92 -12.09 -5.85
CA VAL A 139 -6.79 -11.47 -4.84
C VAL A 139 -6.37 -10.03 -4.63
N ILE A 140 -7.31 -9.10 -4.53
CA ILE A 140 -7.06 -7.66 -4.35
C ILE A 140 -7.64 -7.22 -3.01
N ILE A 141 -6.85 -6.47 -2.25
CA ILE A 141 -7.35 -5.64 -1.15
C ILE A 141 -7.61 -4.25 -1.72
N LEU A 142 -8.89 -3.91 -1.88
CA LEU A 142 -9.33 -2.60 -2.35
C LEU A 142 -9.76 -1.78 -1.14
N GLU A 143 -8.87 -0.91 -0.68
CA GLU A 143 -9.21 0.08 0.32
C GLU A 143 -9.83 1.30 -0.35
N ILE A 144 -11.02 1.68 0.09
CA ILE A 144 -11.64 2.94 -0.27
C ILE A 144 -11.97 3.68 1.02
N ARG A 145 -11.58 4.96 1.10
CA ARG A 145 -11.83 5.81 2.25
C ARG A 145 -12.28 7.20 1.82
N THR A 146 -13.08 7.85 2.65
CA THR A 146 -13.38 9.27 2.44
C THR A 146 -12.16 10.11 2.86
N GLU A 147 -11.72 11.00 1.98
CA GLU A 147 -10.55 11.85 2.20
C GLU A 147 -10.74 12.80 3.39
N PHE A 148 -9.62 13.20 4.01
CA PHE A 148 -9.68 14.13 5.12
C PHE A 148 -10.26 15.48 4.70
N GLY A 149 -11.27 15.97 5.43
CA GLY A 149 -11.92 17.25 5.15
C GLY A 149 -13.08 17.19 4.15
N HIS A 150 -13.41 16.01 3.63
CA HIS A 150 -14.54 15.78 2.72
C HIS A 150 -15.70 15.03 3.37
N ASP A 151 -16.84 15.03 2.67
CA ASP A 151 -18.04 14.29 3.05
C ASP A 151 -18.05 12.89 2.42
N ASP A 152 -18.71 11.94 3.09
CA ASP A 152 -18.88 10.61 2.52
C ASP A 152 -19.81 10.69 1.29
N PRO A 153 -19.53 9.95 0.21
CA PRO A 153 -20.50 9.82 -0.86
C PRO A 153 -21.80 9.19 -0.31
N PRO A 154 -22.98 9.73 -0.65
CA PRO A 154 -24.25 9.19 -0.18
C PRO A 154 -24.46 7.73 -0.62
N TYR A 155 -24.87 6.86 0.31
CA TYR A 155 -25.17 5.44 0.07
C TYR A 155 -24.03 4.68 -0.63
N PHE A 156 -22.78 5.04 -0.33
CA PHE A 156 -21.63 4.50 -1.04
C PHE A 156 -21.38 3.02 -0.78
N ASP A 157 -21.77 2.51 0.39
CA ASP A 157 -21.79 1.09 0.71
C ASP A 157 -22.61 0.28 -0.30
N ASN A 158 -23.87 0.67 -0.50
CA ASN A 158 -24.76 0.02 -1.47
C ASN A 158 -24.19 0.12 -2.89
N TYR A 159 -23.60 1.26 -3.24
CA TYR A 159 -22.96 1.43 -4.55
C TYR A 159 -21.76 0.49 -4.74
N LEU A 160 -20.92 0.29 -3.72
CA LEU A 160 -19.79 -0.64 -3.80
C LEU A 160 -20.26 -2.08 -3.89
N GLU A 161 -21.28 -2.46 -3.12
CA GLU A 161 -21.87 -3.80 -3.17
C GLU A 161 -22.52 -4.09 -4.53
N ASP A 162 -23.28 -3.16 -5.09
CA ASP A 162 -23.88 -3.27 -6.44
C ASP A 162 -22.80 -3.42 -7.51
N ARG A 163 -21.74 -2.60 -7.44
CA ARG A 163 -20.72 -2.56 -8.49
C ARG A 163 -19.72 -3.70 -8.41
N LEU A 164 -19.40 -4.23 -7.23
CA LEU A 164 -18.34 -5.22 -7.04
C LEU A 164 -18.83 -6.56 -6.46
N GLY A 165 -20.10 -6.68 -6.06
CA GLY A 165 -20.61 -7.80 -5.24
C GLY A 165 -20.32 -9.20 -5.76
N GLU A 166 -20.29 -9.39 -7.08
CA GLU A 166 -19.92 -10.66 -7.70
C GLU A 166 -18.47 -11.09 -7.39
N TYR A 167 -17.57 -10.14 -7.11
CA TYR A 167 -16.16 -10.36 -6.77
C TYR A 167 -15.84 -10.27 -5.27
N LEU A 168 -16.74 -9.69 -4.45
CA LEU A 168 -16.46 -9.41 -3.04
C LEU A 168 -16.30 -10.69 -2.21
N ILE A 169 -15.21 -10.74 -1.44
CA ILE A 169 -14.98 -11.72 -0.38
C ILE A 169 -15.66 -11.16 0.88
N PRO A 170 -16.75 -11.79 1.38
CA PRO A 170 -17.45 -11.31 2.57
C PRO A 170 -16.52 -11.23 3.78
N GLN A 171 -16.82 -10.33 4.70
CA GLN A 171 -16.06 -10.19 5.93
C GLN A 171 -16.19 -11.44 6.80
N ASP A 172 -15.05 -12.09 7.03
CA ASP A 172 -14.91 -13.28 7.88
C ASP A 172 -13.46 -13.39 8.35
N ASP A 173 -13.23 -13.36 9.67
CA ASP A 173 -11.89 -13.47 10.28
C ASP A 173 -11.18 -14.80 9.96
N ARG A 174 -11.92 -15.83 9.50
CA ARG A 174 -11.34 -17.09 9.04
C ARG A 174 -10.57 -16.92 7.72
N VAL A 175 -10.86 -15.89 6.93
CA VAL A 175 -10.18 -15.60 5.65
C VAL A 175 -8.66 -15.57 5.81
N PHE A 176 -8.14 -15.03 6.92
CA PHE A 176 -6.69 -14.97 7.17
C PHE A 176 -6.00 -16.35 7.19
N GLY A 177 -6.72 -17.41 7.59
CA GLY A 177 -6.19 -18.78 7.61
C GLY A 177 -6.49 -19.60 6.36
N LYS A 178 -7.30 -19.07 5.44
CA LYS A 178 -7.67 -19.76 4.19
C LYS A 178 -6.56 -19.69 3.16
N LYS A 179 -6.53 -20.68 2.28
CA LYS A 179 -5.76 -20.67 1.04
C LYS A 179 -6.43 -19.76 0.00
N ILE A 180 -5.66 -19.28 -0.97
CA ILE A 180 -6.19 -18.47 -2.07
C ILE A 180 -7.33 -19.21 -2.80
N SER A 181 -7.12 -20.48 -3.11
CA SER A 181 -8.10 -21.35 -3.78
C SER A 181 -9.45 -21.44 -3.04
N GLU A 182 -9.46 -21.38 -1.71
CA GLU A 182 -10.67 -21.45 -0.89
C GLU A 182 -11.50 -20.15 -0.92
N LEU A 183 -10.95 -19.07 -1.46
CA LEU A 183 -11.68 -17.81 -1.65
C LEU A 183 -12.35 -17.71 -3.01
N LEU A 184 -11.86 -18.47 -4.00
CA LEU A 184 -12.37 -18.42 -5.37
C LEU A 184 -13.84 -18.89 -5.44
N PRO A 185 -14.67 -18.28 -6.31
CA PRO A 185 -14.32 -17.28 -7.32
C PRO A 185 -14.25 -15.83 -6.80
N LYS A 186 -14.52 -15.58 -5.51
CA LYS A 186 -14.45 -14.23 -4.92
C LYS A 186 -12.99 -13.81 -4.74
N ARG A 187 -12.66 -12.57 -5.11
CA ARG A 187 -11.27 -12.11 -5.25
C ARG A 187 -11.00 -10.69 -4.76
N VAL A 188 -12.01 -9.98 -4.23
CA VAL A 188 -11.83 -8.61 -3.73
C VAL A 188 -12.19 -8.52 -2.26
N ILE A 189 -11.21 -8.23 -1.41
CA ILE A 189 -11.43 -7.78 -0.04
C ILE A 189 -11.61 -6.26 -0.12
N CYS A 190 -12.85 -5.77 -0.09
CA CYS A 190 -13.12 -4.34 -0.14
C CYS A 190 -13.23 -3.76 1.26
N VAL A 191 -12.28 -2.92 1.64
CA VAL A 191 -12.29 -2.21 2.93
C VAL A 191 -12.86 -0.81 2.71
N TRP A 192 -14.07 -0.57 3.20
CA TRP A 192 -14.73 0.74 3.15
C TRP A 192 -14.57 1.47 4.48
N LYS A 193 -13.97 2.67 4.43
CA LYS A 193 -13.73 3.54 5.59
C LYS A 193 -14.46 4.88 5.43
N PRO A 194 -15.78 4.93 5.71
CA PRO A 194 -16.49 6.20 5.78
C PRO A 194 -15.99 7.03 6.96
N ARG A 195 -16.16 8.34 6.90
CA ARG A 195 -15.81 9.28 7.97
C ARG A 195 -16.98 9.69 8.86
N LYS A 196 -18.17 9.87 8.28
CA LYS A 196 -19.36 10.38 8.97
C LYS A 196 -20.48 9.34 9.04
N SER A 197 -20.57 8.47 8.04
CA SER A 197 -21.52 7.38 7.96
C SER A 197 -21.09 6.22 8.87
N PRO A 198 -22.03 5.35 9.29
CA PRO A 198 -21.70 4.15 10.02
C PRO A 198 -20.68 3.28 9.27
N GLN A 199 -19.75 2.68 10.02
CA GLN A 199 -18.82 1.71 9.44
C GLN A 199 -19.59 0.46 8.94
N PRO A 200 -19.06 -0.24 7.91
CA PRO A 200 -19.59 -1.54 7.50
C PRO A 200 -19.79 -2.48 8.69
N LYS A 201 -20.92 -3.21 8.68
CA LYS A 201 -21.24 -4.19 9.73
C LYS A 201 -20.38 -5.43 9.57
N ASP A 202 -20.01 -6.05 10.70
CA ASP A 202 -19.36 -7.36 10.69
C ASP A 202 -20.28 -8.40 10.01
N GLY A 203 -19.68 -9.33 9.27
CA GLY A 203 -20.35 -10.35 8.45
C GLY A 203 -20.91 -9.85 7.10
N GLY A 204 -20.81 -8.54 6.80
CA GLY A 204 -21.24 -7.96 5.53
C GLY A 204 -20.32 -8.25 4.34
N LEU A 205 -20.66 -7.72 3.17
CA LEU A 205 -19.80 -7.81 1.97
C LEU A 205 -18.58 -6.88 2.04
N LEU A 206 -18.71 -5.76 2.76
CA LEU A 206 -17.65 -4.78 2.94
C LEU A 206 -16.96 -4.94 4.30
N TRP A 207 -15.64 -4.79 4.29
CA TRP A 207 -14.81 -4.83 5.49
C TRP A 207 -14.70 -3.42 6.07
N SER A 208 -14.84 -3.29 7.38
CA SER A 208 -14.71 -1.99 8.06
C SER A 208 -13.26 -1.60 8.36
N ALA A 209 -13.05 -0.35 8.78
CA ALA A 209 -11.73 0.19 9.10
C ALA A 209 -10.94 -0.61 10.15
N ARG A 210 -11.61 -1.42 10.99
CA ARG A 210 -10.96 -2.24 12.01
C ARG A 210 -10.05 -3.33 11.42
N HIS A 211 -10.25 -3.71 10.16
CA HIS A 211 -9.53 -4.79 9.51
C HIS A 211 -8.33 -4.35 8.66
N LEU A 212 -8.11 -3.05 8.47
CA LEU A 212 -6.90 -2.53 7.82
C LEU A 212 -6.38 -1.35 8.63
N LYS A 213 -5.26 -1.56 9.31
CA LYS A 213 -4.64 -0.59 10.21
C LYS A 213 -3.26 -0.18 9.68
N ASP A 214 -2.86 1.03 10.00
CA ASP A 214 -1.53 1.56 9.75
C ASP A 214 -1.17 2.58 10.83
N ASN A 215 0.12 2.93 10.88
CA ASN A 215 0.64 4.05 11.66
C ASN A 215 1.33 5.03 10.71
N TRP A 216 0.53 5.79 9.96
CA TRP A 216 1.09 6.83 9.10
C TRP A 216 1.77 7.93 9.93
N ILE A 217 2.84 8.49 9.37
CA ILE A 217 3.66 9.53 10.00
C ILE A 217 3.94 10.58 8.94
N ASP A 218 3.64 11.84 9.28
CA ASP A 218 3.87 13.00 8.44
C ASP A 218 5.33 13.46 8.53
N THR A 219 6.18 12.98 7.60
CA THR A 219 7.59 13.38 7.59
C THR A 219 8.23 13.24 6.21
N ASP A 220 9.11 14.16 5.86
CA ASP A 220 9.96 14.10 4.66
C ASP A 220 11.37 13.53 4.94
N LEU A 221 11.58 13.06 6.17
CA LEU A 221 12.83 12.54 6.71
C LEU A 221 12.88 11.00 6.57
N PRO A 222 13.75 10.46 5.70
CA PRO A 222 13.64 9.07 5.27
C PRO A 222 14.07 8.05 6.33
N SER A 223 15.12 8.33 7.12
CA SER A 223 15.56 7.42 8.18
C SER A 223 14.60 7.44 9.36
N THR A 224 14.04 8.61 9.68
CA THR A 224 12.99 8.77 10.69
C THR A 224 11.76 7.95 10.33
N LYS A 225 11.29 8.04 9.07
CA LYS A 225 10.17 7.22 8.58
C LYS A 225 10.50 5.73 8.65
N PHE A 226 11.68 5.33 8.16
CA PHE A 226 12.14 3.95 8.13
C PHE A 226 12.14 3.31 9.53
N GLU A 227 12.81 3.95 10.50
CA GLU A 227 12.91 3.42 11.87
C GLU A 227 11.56 3.45 12.60
N SER A 228 10.71 4.44 12.32
CA SER A 228 9.37 4.47 12.90
C SER A 228 8.48 3.35 12.37
N ASN A 229 8.58 3.04 11.07
CA ASN A 229 7.90 1.89 10.48
C ASN A 229 8.38 0.57 11.10
N ILE A 230 9.69 0.40 11.31
CA ILE A 230 10.26 -0.76 12.01
C ILE A 230 9.71 -0.86 13.45
N LYS A 231 9.71 0.26 14.18
CA LYS A 231 9.21 0.31 15.56
C LYS A 231 7.74 -0.11 15.62
N HIS A 232 6.87 0.53 14.85
CA HIS A 232 5.44 0.25 14.89
C HIS A 232 5.08 -1.15 14.39
N LEU A 233 5.83 -1.68 13.41
CA LEU A 233 5.72 -3.07 13.01
C LEU A 233 6.10 -4.02 14.16
N GLY A 234 7.17 -3.70 14.90
CA GLY A 234 7.61 -4.43 16.09
C GLY A 234 6.68 -4.33 17.30
N GLU A 235 5.67 -3.47 17.26
CA GLU A 235 4.58 -3.42 18.26
C GLU A 235 3.39 -4.31 17.88
N GLN A 236 3.32 -4.79 16.62
CA GLN A 236 2.23 -5.64 16.16
C GLN A 236 2.42 -7.10 16.58
N GLN A 237 1.30 -7.81 16.74
CA GLN A 237 1.30 -9.26 16.82
C GLN A 237 1.69 -9.91 15.47
N PRO A 238 2.25 -11.14 15.48
CA PRO A 238 2.50 -11.91 14.27
C PRO A 238 1.26 -12.06 13.38
N VAL A 239 1.46 -12.21 12.07
CA VAL A 239 0.36 -12.34 11.08
C VAL A 239 -0.58 -13.50 11.37
N THR A 240 -0.09 -14.56 12.03
CA THR A 240 -0.87 -15.76 12.39
C THR A 240 -1.82 -15.53 13.57
N ALA A 241 -1.52 -14.54 14.43
CA ALA A 241 -2.29 -14.26 15.64
C ALA A 241 -3.34 -13.16 15.45
N ARG A 242 -3.11 -12.21 14.53
CA ARG A 242 -4.02 -11.07 14.31
C ARG A 242 -5.09 -11.33 13.25
N LYS A 243 -6.24 -10.66 13.41
CA LYS A 243 -7.40 -10.72 12.49
C LYS A 243 -7.63 -9.41 11.74
N PHE A 244 -6.55 -8.70 11.45
CA PHE A 244 -6.55 -7.48 10.65
C PHE A 244 -5.27 -7.41 9.84
N PHE A 245 -5.35 -6.74 8.69
CA PHE A 245 -4.19 -6.37 7.90
C PHE A 245 -3.47 -5.19 8.54
N TYR A 246 -2.16 -5.30 8.72
CA TYR A 246 -1.31 -4.17 9.11
C TYR A 246 -0.49 -3.71 7.91
N ARG A 247 -0.59 -2.42 7.61
CA ARG A 247 0.08 -1.76 6.49
C ARG A 247 1.24 -0.92 6.99
N VAL A 248 2.41 -1.23 6.44
CA VAL A 248 3.62 -0.41 6.51
C VAL A 248 3.70 0.42 5.23
N GLU A 249 3.89 1.73 5.35
CA GLU A 249 3.98 2.64 4.21
C GLU A 249 5.42 3.13 4.03
N ASN A 250 6.06 2.70 2.95
CA ASN A 250 7.37 3.13 2.48
C ASN A 250 7.28 4.46 1.70
N THR A 251 6.64 5.46 2.31
CA THR A 251 6.41 6.77 1.71
C THR A 251 6.92 7.86 2.65
N VAL A 252 7.28 9.00 2.09
CA VAL A 252 7.62 10.21 2.87
C VAL A 252 6.85 11.38 2.29
N THR A 253 6.41 12.27 3.16
CA THR A 253 5.44 13.33 2.84
C THR A 253 6.15 14.68 2.72
N PRO A 254 6.01 15.41 1.61
CA PRO A 254 6.56 16.77 1.49
C PRO A 254 6.12 17.69 2.65
N GLN A 255 7.07 18.42 3.23
CA GLN A 255 6.81 19.36 4.32
C GLN A 255 6.89 20.81 3.83
N ALA A 256 5.97 21.67 4.27
CA ALA A 256 5.84 23.06 3.81
C ALA A 256 7.09 23.92 4.09
N ASP A 257 7.93 23.53 5.06
CA ASP A 257 9.19 24.20 5.38
C ASP A 257 10.37 23.71 4.52
N ASN A 258 10.14 22.82 3.56
CA ASN A 258 11.14 22.33 2.59
C ASN A 258 10.97 23.01 1.22
N PRO A 259 12.05 23.47 0.56
CA PRO A 259 11.98 23.98 -0.82
C PRO A 259 11.61 22.92 -1.87
N ILE A 260 11.78 21.62 -1.58
CA ILE A 260 11.36 20.53 -2.46
C ILE A 260 10.01 19.99 -1.97
N LEU A 261 8.94 20.43 -2.64
CA LEU A 261 7.57 20.07 -2.29
C LEU A 261 6.95 19.03 -3.24
N CYS A 262 7.58 18.75 -4.38
CA CYS A 262 7.10 17.73 -5.31
C CYS A 262 7.20 16.34 -4.68
N VAL A 263 6.14 15.54 -4.78
CA VAL A 263 6.04 14.22 -4.16
C VAL A 263 7.15 13.29 -4.63
N LYS A 264 7.39 13.19 -5.94
CA LYS A 264 8.39 12.26 -6.51
C LYS A 264 9.81 12.44 -5.93
N PRO A 265 10.44 13.63 -5.96
CA PRO A 265 11.73 13.84 -5.32
C PRO A 265 11.78 13.61 -3.80
N VAL A 266 10.63 13.71 -3.12
CA VAL A 266 10.54 13.42 -1.68
C VAL A 266 10.47 11.91 -1.47
N THR A 267 9.59 11.20 -2.17
CA THR A 267 9.48 9.74 -2.11
C THR A 267 10.80 9.04 -2.49
N ASP A 268 11.54 9.55 -3.48
CA ASP A 268 12.82 8.98 -3.91
C ASP A 268 13.88 8.93 -2.80
N ARG A 269 13.64 9.61 -1.67
CA ARG A 269 14.51 9.56 -0.49
C ARG A 269 14.41 8.24 0.28
N ILE A 270 13.28 7.53 0.21
CA ILE A 270 13.04 6.27 0.92
C ILE A 270 12.82 5.07 -0.03
N HIS A 271 12.32 5.34 -1.23
CA HIS A 271 11.99 4.32 -2.24
C HIS A 271 13.09 3.25 -2.47
N PRO A 272 14.39 3.60 -2.59
CA PRO A 272 15.45 2.62 -2.90
C PRO A 272 15.79 1.62 -1.77
N TYR A 273 15.12 1.74 -0.61
CA TYR A 273 15.41 0.98 0.61
C TYR A 273 14.33 -0.05 0.96
N ALA A 274 13.37 -0.31 0.07
CA ALA A 274 12.31 -1.29 0.32
C ALA A 274 12.84 -2.70 0.65
N ARG A 275 13.80 -3.22 -0.12
CA ARG A 275 14.46 -4.50 0.17
C ARG A 275 15.25 -4.48 1.48
N VAL A 276 15.92 -3.37 1.77
CA VAL A 276 16.65 -3.18 3.04
C VAL A 276 15.67 -3.21 4.21
N PHE A 277 14.49 -2.60 4.07
CA PHE A 277 13.43 -2.65 5.08
C PHE A 277 13.02 -4.09 5.41
N ILE A 278 12.79 -4.91 4.39
CA ILE A 278 12.45 -6.33 4.57
C ILE A 278 13.59 -7.07 5.26
N SER A 279 14.84 -6.89 4.81
CA SER A 279 16.02 -7.48 5.44
C SER A 279 16.17 -7.08 6.92
N GLN A 280 15.88 -5.81 7.26
CA GLN A 280 15.87 -5.33 8.64
C GLN A 280 14.74 -5.92 9.48
N CYS A 281 13.61 -6.28 8.88
CA CYS A 281 12.58 -7.01 9.61
C CYS A 281 13.08 -8.39 10.07
N PHE A 282 13.91 -9.07 9.26
CA PHE A 282 14.54 -10.33 9.65
C PHE A 282 15.60 -10.13 10.73
N SER A 283 16.52 -9.18 10.54
CA SER A 283 17.59 -8.93 11.52
C SER A 283 17.06 -8.55 12.91
N ARG A 284 15.86 -7.97 12.98
CA ARG A 284 15.19 -7.56 14.22
C ARG A 284 14.14 -8.55 14.73
N GLY A 285 13.97 -9.71 14.09
CA GLY A 285 13.02 -10.75 14.54
C GLY A 285 11.55 -10.33 14.48
N ILE A 286 11.18 -9.52 13.48
CA ILE A 286 9.81 -9.00 13.28
C ILE A 286 9.27 -9.28 11.87
N ALA A 287 9.99 -10.08 11.08
CA ALA A 287 9.61 -10.43 9.70
C ALA A 287 8.26 -11.15 9.61
N ASP A 288 7.88 -11.92 10.63
CA ASP A 288 6.60 -12.61 10.78
C ASP A 288 5.41 -11.67 11.02
N ARG A 289 5.64 -10.37 11.19
CA ARG A 289 4.60 -9.34 11.39
C ARG A 289 4.31 -8.55 10.11
N LEU A 290 5.22 -8.56 9.14
CA LEU A 290 5.08 -7.84 7.87
C LEU A 290 4.01 -8.51 7.01
N GLN A 291 3.04 -7.72 6.53
CA GLN A 291 1.92 -8.23 5.73
C GLN A 291 1.59 -7.32 4.57
N ILE A 292 1.12 -6.08 4.79
CA ILE A 292 0.98 -5.12 3.69
C ILE A 292 2.20 -4.20 3.70
N PHE A 293 2.86 -4.08 2.55
CA PHE A 293 3.94 -3.13 2.35
C PHE A 293 3.58 -2.23 1.16
N SER A 294 3.38 -0.94 1.42
CA SER A 294 2.89 0.02 0.43
C SER A 294 3.94 1.04 0.04
N THR A 295 3.92 1.50 -1.20
CA THR A 295 4.84 2.52 -1.72
C THR A 295 4.13 3.54 -2.61
N ASP A 296 4.76 4.70 -2.76
CA ASP A 296 4.51 5.63 -3.85
C ASP A 296 5.31 5.18 -5.08
N PHE A 297 4.80 5.46 -6.27
CA PHE A 297 5.42 5.15 -7.57
C PHE A 297 5.91 3.70 -7.70
N ILE A 298 5.01 2.75 -7.47
CA ILE A 298 5.36 1.31 -7.47
C ILE A 298 6.15 0.90 -8.72
N ASP A 299 7.17 0.07 -8.48
CA ASP A 299 7.98 -0.54 -9.53
C ASP A 299 8.03 -2.07 -9.39
N LYS A 300 8.71 -2.70 -10.35
CA LYS A 300 8.82 -4.16 -10.43
C LYS A 300 9.66 -4.73 -9.29
N ASP A 301 10.73 -4.05 -8.88
CA ASP A 301 11.62 -4.54 -7.83
C ASP A 301 10.91 -4.61 -6.48
N PHE A 302 10.08 -3.60 -6.18
CA PHE A 302 9.24 -3.59 -4.99
C PHE A 302 8.26 -4.77 -4.95
N VAL A 303 7.62 -5.05 -6.10
CA VAL A 303 6.71 -6.20 -6.25
C VAL A 303 7.46 -7.52 -6.07
N ASP A 304 8.62 -7.66 -6.71
CA ASP A 304 9.43 -8.89 -6.64
C ASP A 304 9.87 -9.17 -5.21
N ALA A 305 10.27 -8.14 -4.47
CA ALA A 305 10.63 -8.27 -3.05
C ALA A 305 9.48 -8.82 -2.19
N CYS A 306 8.25 -8.35 -2.43
CA CYS A 306 7.06 -8.81 -1.70
C CYS A 306 6.64 -10.24 -2.14
N ALA A 307 6.62 -10.50 -3.45
CA ALA A 307 6.28 -11.80 -4.01
C ALA A 307 7.31 -12.88 -3.61
N GLY A 308 8.59 -12.52 -3.57
CA GLY A 308 9.68 -13.41 -3.16
C GLY A 308 9.60 -13.81 -1.70
N LEU A 309 9.34 -12.87 -0.79
CA LEU A 309 9.09 -13.20 0.61
C LEU A 309 7.81 -14.03 0.78
N THR A 310 6.78 -13.78 -0.03
CA THR A 310 5.57 -14.63 -0.05
C THR A 310 5.90 -16.05 -0.48
N ASN A 311 6.69 -16.23 -1.54
CA ASN A 311 7.15 -17.55 -1.99
C ASN A 311 7.93 -18.28 -0.88
N ALA A 312 8.88 -17.60 -0.24
CA ALA A 312 9.67 -18.19 0.82
C ALA A 312 8.82 -18.67 2.01
N ARG A 313 7.81 -17.89 2.41
CA ARG A 313 6.84 -18.29 3.44
C ARG A 313 5.98 -19.48 3.02
N ALA A 314 5.53 -19.50 1.76
CA ALA A 314 4.72 -20.60 1.23
C ALA A 314 5.50 -21.93 1.14
N GLU A 315 6.81 -21.85 0.90
CA GLU A 315 7.72 -22.99 0.88
C GLU A 315 8.21 -23.42 2.27
N GLY A 316 7.82 -22.72 3.34
CA GLY A 316 8.26 -23.02 4.72
C GLY A 316 9.74 -22.68 4.99
N LYS A 317 10.32 -21.75 4.24
CA LYS A 317 11.70 -21.27 4.44
C LYS A 317 11.82 -20.18 5.52
N VAL A 318 10.68 -19.68 6.02
CA VAL A 318 10.54 -18.63 7.03
C VAL A 318 9.45 -19.02 8.01
#